data_AF-A0A7W1Z2K3-F1
#
_entry.id   AF-A0A7W1Z2K3-F1
#
_cell.length_a   1.000
_cell.length_b   1.000
_cell.length_c   1.000
_cell.angle_alpha   90.00
_cell.angle_beta   90.00
_cell.angle_gamma   90.00
#
_symmetry.space_group_name_H-M   'P 1'
#
loop_
_entity.id
_entity.type
_entity.pdbx_description
1 polymer ?
#
loop_
_entity_poly.entity_id
_entity_poly.type
_entity_poly.pdbx_seq_one_letter_code
_entity_poly.pdbx_strand_id
1 'polypeptide(L)'
;MRPGSLTEQFKDRENEVGAFWQISYTRQMQSRTDYIRREWVKTTQQQVKEYKKFKRLIDAWVALASEHAKLTMKIEKLKIKK
;
A
#
# COMPACT_ATOMS: atom_id res chain seq x y z
N MET A 1 -0.32 -5.92 -0.52
CA MET A 1 0.68 -5.52 0.48
C MET A 1 0.05 -4.45 1.34
N ARG A 2 0.00 -4.64 2.67
CA ARG A 2 -0.34 -3.52 3.56
C ARG A 2 0.84 -2.56 3.46
N PRO A 3 0.64 -1.33 2.99
CA PRO A 3 1.76 -0.45 2.75
C PRO A 3 2.40 -0.19 4.09
N GLY A 4 3.68 -0.52 4.17
CA GLY A 4 4.32 -0.51 5.46
C GLY A 4 4.33 0.87 6.12
N SER A 5 4.57 0.88 7.42
CA SER A 5 4.88 2.10 8.15
C SER A 5 6.38 2.16 8.36
N LEU A 6 7.00 3.25 7.90
CA LEU A 6 8.33 3.61 8.35
C LEU A 6 8.17 4.39 9.65
N THR A 7 8.69 3.86 10.74
CA THR A 7 8.54 4.42 12.08
C THR A 7 9.91 4.64 12.68
N GLU A 8 10.12 5.83 13.23
CA GLU A 8 11.28 6.12 14.08
C GLU A 8 11.01 5.56 15.48
N GLN A 9 11.97 4.82 16.01
CA GLN A 9 11.95 4.27 17.35
C GLN A 9 13.25 4.61 18.07
N PHE A 10 13.19 4.71 19.38
CA PHE A 10 14.33 5.00 20.22
C PHE A 10 14.65 3.76 21.06
N LYS A 11 15.94 3.48 21.26
CA LYS A 11 16.37 2.40 22.16
C LYS A 11 16.08 2.76 23.61
N ASP A 12 16.34 4.02 23.96
CA ASP A 12 15.88 4.63 25.20
C ASP A 12 14.82 5.67 24.85
N ARG A 13 13.57 5.37 25.20
CA ARG A 13 12.44 6.23 24.88
C ARG A 13 12.31 7.41 25.84
N GLU A 14 12.80 7.29 27.07
CA GLU A 14 12.72 8.36 28.07
C GLU A 14 13.76 9.45 27.80
N ASN A 15 14.96 9.05 27.35
CA ASN A 15 16.03 9.98 27.02
C ASN A 15 16.17 10.27 25.51
N GLU A 16 15.28 9.71 24.69
CA GLU A 16 15.30 9.79 23.21
C GLU A 16 16.67 9.42 22.59
N VAL A 17 17.36 8.45 23.20
CA VAL A 17 18.71 8.04 22.78
C VAL A 17 18.65 6.83 21.84
N GLY A 18 19.48 6.88 20.80
CA GLY A 18 19.71 5.74 19.91
C GLY A 18 18.58 5.53 18.90
N ALA A 19 18.11 6.60 18.25
CA ALA A 19 17.09 6.54 17.21
C ALA A 19 17.46 5.54 16.09
N PHE A 20 16.50 4.68 15.75
CA PHE A 20 16.56 3.74 14.64
C PHE A 20 15.24 3.77 13.87
N TRP A 21 15.33 3.46 12.58
CA TRP A 21 14.17 3.42 11.70
C TRP A 21 13.84 1.98 11.37
N GLN A 22 12.56 1.64 11.43
CA GLN A 22 12.07 0.34 11.00
C GLN A 22 10.95 0.49 9.98
N ILE A 23 10.88 -0.42 9.03
CA ILE A 23 9.77 -0.55 8.08
C ILE A 23 9.06 -1.87 8.32
N SER A 24 7.76 -1.81 8.64
CA SER A 24 6.93 -3.01 8.79
C SER A 24 6.01 -3.14 7.58
N TYR A 25 6.05 -4.23 6.82
CA TYR A 25 5.21 -4.44 5.63
C TYR A 25 4.70 -5.87 5.53
N THR A 26 3.58 -6.06 4.84
CA THR A 26 3.01 -7.40 4.60
C THR A 26 3.09 -7.76 3.13
N ARG A 27 3.77 -8.86 2.79
CA ARG A 27 3.85 -9.43 1.44
C ARG A 27 3.45 -10.91 1.50
N GLN A 28 2.57 -11.35 0.59
CA GLN A 28 2.09 -12.74 0.53
C GLN A 28 1.56 -13.27 1.88
N MET A 29 0.72 -12.47 2.56
CA MET A 29 0.19 -12.78 3.90
C MET A 29 1.24 -12.93 5.02
N GLN A 30 2.51 -12.66 4.73
CA GLN A 30 3.58 -12.65 5.72
C GLN A 30 3.93 -11.21 6.09
N SER A 31 3.84 -10.89 7.36
CA SER A 31 4.31 -9.61 7.90
C SER A 31 5.82 -9.69 8.17
N ARG A 32 6.53 -8.63 7.79
CA ARG A 32 7.97 -8.48 7.97
C ARG A 32 8.27 -7.11 8.55
N THR A 33 9.35 -7.03 9.31
CA THR A 33 9.89 -5.78 9.84
C THR A 33 11.38 -5.75 9.56
N ASP A 34 11.85 -4.72 8.86
CA ASP A 34 13.25 -4.53 8.51
C ASP A 34 13.77 -3.20 9.08
N TYR A 35 15.05 -3.16 9.44
CA TYR A 35 15.71 -1.94 9.90
C TYR A 35 16.23 -1.13 8.71
N ILE A 36 16.01 0.19 8.76
CA ILE A 36 16.44 1.14 7.74
C ILE A 36 17.51 2.04 8.33
N ARG A 37 18.62 2.20 7.61
CA ARG A 37 19.65 3.17 7.99
C ARG A 37 19.18 4.59 7.67
N ARG A 38 19.63 5.57 8.46
CA ARG A 38 19.14 6.97 8.41
C ARG A 38 19.25 7.60 7.03
N GLU A 39 20.31 7.29 6.28
CA GLU A 39 20.53 7.79 4.92
C GLU A 39 19.45 7.34 3.92
N TRP A 40 18.81 6.19 4.16
CA TRP A 40 17.79 5.63 3.27
C TRP A 40 16.36 5.98 3.67
N VAL A 41 16.17 6.63 4.82
CA VAL A 41 14.84 6.95 5.38
C VAL A 41 14.01 7.78 4.40
N LYS A 42 14.56 8.89 3.91
CA LYS A 42 13.84 9.80 3.00
C LYS A 42 13.43 9.10 1.70
N THR A 43 14.36 8.35 1.09
CA THR A 43 14.09 7.58 -0.13
C THR A 43 13.02 6.52 0.11
N THR A 44 13.12 5.79 1.22
CA THR A 44 12.15 4.75 1.60
C THR A 44 10.76 5.35 1.84
N GLN A 45 10.66 6.50 2.51
CA GLN A 45 9.37 7.20 2.71
C GLN A 45 8.71 7.58 1.39
N GLN A 46 9.50 8.10 0.44
CA GLN A 46 8.99 8.48 -0.88
C GLN A 46 8.47 7.25 -1.63
N GLN A 47 9.24 6.15 -1.66
CA GLN A 47 8.82 4.89 -2.28
C GLN A 47 7.54 4.33 -1.65
N VAL A 48 7.42 4.37 -0.31
CA VAL A 48 6.20 3.94 0.39
C VAL A 48 5.00 4.81 0.01
N LYS A 49 5.20 6.13 -0.14
CA LYS A 49 4.13 7.06 -0.54
C LYS A 49 3.67 6.81 -1.97
N GLU A 50 4.59 6.61 -2.90
CA GLU A 50 4.30 6.29 -4.30
C GLU A 50 3.58 4.95 -4.42
N TYR A 51 4.06 3.94 -3.70
CA TYR A 51 3.39 2.64 -3.65
C TYR A 51 1.95 2.75 -3.15
N LYS A 52 1.70 3.52 -2.07
CA LYS A 52 0.34 3.76 -1.55
C LYS A 52 -0.56 4.39 -2.61
N LYS A 53 -0.06 5.37 -3.35
CA LYS A 53 -0.82 6.01 -4.45
C LYS A 53 -1.12 5.01 -5.56
N PHE A 54 -0.10 4.29 -6.03
CA PHE A 54 -0.25 3.29 -7.08
C PHE A 54 -1.25 2.20 -6.70
N LYS A 55 -1.19 1.70 -5.46
CA LYS A 55 -2.13 0.69 -4.97
C LYS A 55 -3.58 1.18 -4.99
N ARG A 56 -3.83 2.43 -4.56
CA ARG A 56 -5.16 3.05 -4.64
C ARG A 56 -5.67 3.15 -6.08
N LEU A 57 -4.80 3.53 -7.02
CA LEU A 57 -5.16 3.61 -8.42
C LEU A 57 -5.53 2.24 -9.00
N ILE A 58 -4.76 1.20 -8.69
CA ILE A 58 -5.09 -0.18 -9.08
C ILE A 58 -6.45 -0.59 -8.49
N ASP A 59 -6.66 -0.35 -7.20
CA ASP A 59 -7.90 -0.76 -6.54
C ASP A 59 -9.12 -0.05 -7.15
N ALA A 60 -9.00 1.25 -7.45
CA ALA A 60 -10.04 2.00 -8.15
C ALA A 60 -10.27 1.48 -9.58
N TRP A 61 -9.19 1.18 -10.30
CA TRP A 61 -9.28 0.63 -11.66
C TRP A 61 -9.97 -0.74 -11.69
N VAL A 62 -9.61 -1.64 -10.77
CA VAL A 62 -10.25 -2.97 -10.67
C VAL A 62 -11.75 -2.84 -10.36
N ALA A 63 -12.11 -1.92 -9.45
CA ALA A 63 -13.52 -1.65 -9.13
C ALA A 63 -14.29 -1.16 -10.37
N LEU A 64 -13.76 -0.14 -11.05
CA LEU A 64 -14.39 0.42 -12.25
C LEU A 64 -14.48 -0.60 -13.40
N ALA A 65 -13.44 -1.39 -13.64
CA ALA A 65 -13.45 -2.43 -14.66
C ALA A 65 -14.51 -3.51 -14.37
N SER A 66 -14.67 -3.86 -13.10
CA SER A 66 -15.70 -4.82 -12.66
C SER A 66 -17.11 -4.26 -12.83
N GLU A 67 -17.34 -2.99 -12.50
CA GLU A 67 -18.61 -2.30 -12.73
C GLU A 67 -18.94 -2.20 -14.22
N HIS A 68 -17.97 -1.80 -15.03
CA HIS A 68 -18.11 -1.74 -16.47
C HIS A 68 -18.54 -3.09 -17.05
N ALA A 69 -17.85 -4.18 -16.68
CA ALA A 69 -18.21 -5.52 -17.14
C ALA A 69 -19.66 -5.91 -16.78
N LYS A 70 -20.11 -5.63 -15.54
CA LYS A 70 -21.49 -5.89 -15.12
C LYS A 70 -22.50 -5.09 -15.93
N LEU A 71 -22.21 -3.82 -16.22
CA LEU A 71 -23.08 -2.96 -17.02
C LEU A 71 -23.16 -3.45 -18.47
N THR A 72 -22.03 -3.83 -19.08
CA THR A 72 -22.00 -4.42 -20.43
C THR A 72 -22.86 -5.67 -20.50
N MET A 73 -22.72 -6.60 -19.56
CA MET A 73 -23.55 -7.81 -19.50
C MET A 73 -25.04 -7.49 -19.36
N LYS A 74 -25.40 -6.48 -18.58
CA LYS A 74 -26.79 -6.03 -18.41
C LYS A 74 -27.36 -5.46 -19.70
N ILE A 75 -26.59 -4.63 -20.41
CA ILE A 75 -26.99 -4.03 -21.69
C ILE A 75 -27.22 -5.13 -22.73
N GLU A 76 -26.30 -6.07 -22.86
CA GLU A 76 -26.44 -7.19 -23.81
C GLU A 76 -27.67 -8.06 -23.49
N LYS A 77 -27.93 -8.35 -22.21
CA LYS A 77 -29.13 -9.09 -21.79
C LYS A 77 -30.43 -8.34 -22.14
N LEU A 78 -30.43 -7.01 -22.05
CA LEU A 78 -31.59 -6.19 -22.43
C LEU A 78 -31.81 -6.18 -23.94
N LYS A 79 -30.74 -6.19 -24.75
CA LYS A 79 -30.85 -6.30 -26.21
C LYS A 79 -31.44 -7.63 -26.64
N ILE A 80 -31.03 -8.75 -26.03
CA ILE A 80 -31.51 -10.10 -26.37
C ILE A 80 -32.99 -10.31 -26.01
N LYS A 81 -33.50 -9.60 -25.01
CA LYS A 81 -34.90 -9.69 -24.57
C LYS A 81 -35.88 -8.87 -25.41
N LYS A 82 -35.39 -8.02 -26.31
CA LYS A 82 -36.18 -7.09 -27.12
C LYS A 82 -36.28 -7.61 -28.54
#